data_AF-A0A6A4FLZ8-F1
#
_entry.id   AF-A0A6A4FLZ8-F1
#
_cell.length_a   1.000
_cell.length_b   1.000
_cell.length_c   1.000
_cell.angle_alpha   90.00
_cell.angle_beta   90.00
_cell.angle_gamma   90.00
#
_symmetry.space_group_name_H-M   'P 1'
#
loop_
_entity.id
_entity.type
_entity.pdbx_description
1 polymer ?
#
loop_
_entity_poly.entity_id
_entity_poly.type
_entity_poly.pdbx_seq_one_letter_code
_entity_poly.pdbx_strand_id
1 'polypeptide(L)'
;MTAQLEKHFAIKILGAVISRFVNECLLCKHIKGGKRIQRTWSETETATKRNEVLHMDYLTMGEAYGTAKYVLLLKDELMHYCELVACDATTSDVTMVAVLDWHKRFGLPAKWSTDNDSHFHSAVITVLATRLRGLQSFVPVYTPWINGTVERFHRDILQVVRTLLLELRLDTRR
;
A
#
# COMPACT_ATOMS: atom_id res chain seq x y z
N MET A 1 -14.27 7.33 37.58
CA MET A 1 -14.74 8.74 37.62
C MET A 1 -16.16 8.83 38.16
N THR A 2 -17.14 8.09 37.60
CA THR A 2 -18.52 8.00 38.12
C THR A 2 -18.59 7.59 39.59
N ALA A 3 -18.10 6.41 39.95
CA ALA A 3 -18.15 5.87 41.32
C ALA A 3 -17.45 6.76 42.36
N GLN A 4 -16.44 7.54 41.95
CA GLN A 4 -15.71 8.43 42.84
C GLN A 4 -16.48 9.73 43.09
N LEU A 5 -17.21 10.24 42.09
CA LEU A 5 -18.04 11.43 42.23
C LEU A 5 -19.35 11.12 42.99
N GLU A 6 -19.95 9.95 42.79
CA GLU A 6 -21.15 9.50 43.52
C GLU A 6 -20.90 9.33 45.02
N LYS A 7 -19.67 8.98 45.41
CA LYS A 7 -19.28 8.83 46.81
C LYS A 7 -19.28 10.16 47.58
N HIS A 8 -19.06 11.28 46.89
CA HIS A 8 -18.86 12.59 47.51
C HIS A 8 -19.92 13.64 47.13
N PHE A 9 -20.65 13.45 46.02
CA PHE A 9 -21.57 14.45 45.48
C PHE A 9 -22.86 13.82 44.94
N ALA A 10 -24.00 14.45 45.24
CA ALA A 10 -25.30 14.13 44.65
C ALA A 10 -25.57 15.03 43.43
N ILE A 11 -25.07 14.63 42.27
CA ILE A 11 -25.22 15.38 41.01
C ILE A 11 -26.34 14.78 40.17
N LYS A 12 -27.33 15.60 39.80
CA LYS A 12 -28.42 15.19 38.91
C LYS A 12 -27.87 14.84 37.51
N ILE A 13 -28.22 13.65 37.00
CA ILE A 13 -27.78 13.15 35.68
C ILE A 13 -26.24 13.08 35.52
N LEU A 14 -25.53 12.64 36.57
CA LEU A 14 -24.07 12.56 36.61
C LEU A 14 -23.45 11.89 35.37
N GLY A 15 -24.04 10.79 34.88
CA GLY A 15 -23.56 10.10 33.68
C GLY A 15 -23.49 10.99 32.44
N ALA A 16 -24.47 11.87 32.23
CA ALA A 16 -24.50 12.78 31.09
C ALA A 16 -23.46 13.91 31.24
N VAL A 17 -23.29 14.43 32.46
CA VAL A 17 -22.29 15.48 32.76
C VAL A 17 -20.88 14.95 32.51
N ILE A 18 -20.58 13.75 32.98
CA ILE A 18 -19.28 13.10 32.77
C ILE A 18 -19.06 12.81 31.28
N SER A 19 -20.07 12.27 30.60
CA SER A 19 -19.98 11.98 29.16
C SER A 19 -19.70 13.24 28.36
N ARG A 20 -20.36 14.37 28.68
CA ARG A 20 -20.08 15.68 28.05
C ARG A 20 -18.65 16.12 28.32
N PHE A 21 -18.19 16.07 29.56
CA PHE A 21 -16.82 16.46 29.92
C PHE A 21 -15.77 15.61 29.19
N VAL A 22 -15.93 14.28 29.17
CA VAL A 22 -14.99 13.37 28.49
C VAL A 22 -15.00 13.62 26.98
N ASN A 23 -16.16 13.91 26.40
CA ASN A 23 -16.30 14.25 24.98
C ASN A 23 -15.70 15.63 24.63
N GLU A 24 -15.66 16.57 25.57
CA GLU A 24 -15.06 17.90 25.35
C GLU A 24 -13.56 17.92 25.68
N CYS A 25 -13.09 17.00 26.52
CA CYS A 25 -11.68 16.93 26.93
C CYS A 25 -10.76 16.53 25.77
N LEU A 26 -9.90 17.47 25.35
CA LEU A 26 -8.91 17.27 24.28
C LEU A 26 -7.90 16.16 24.60
N LEU A 27 -7.46 16.05 25.86
CA LEU A 27 -6.52 15.01 26.29
C LEU A 27 -7.15 13.61 26.23
N CYS A 28 -8.42 13.47 26.63
CA CYS A 28 -9.14 12.21 26.50
C CYS A 28 -9.33 11.80 25.04
N LYS A 29 -9.67 12.75 24.16
CA LYS A 29 -9.77 12.53 22.71
C LYS A 29 -8.44 12.11 22.08
N HIS A 30 -7.35 12.74 22.48
CA HIS A 30 -6.02 12.44 21.95
C HIS A 30 -5.51 11.06 22.39
N ILE A 31 -5.64 10.72 23.68
CA ILE A 31 -5.08 9.49 24.24
C ILE A 31 -5.95 8.26 23.95
N LYS A 32 -7.28 8.37 24.11
CA LYS A 32 -8.19 7.22 23.92
C LYS A 32 -8.72 7.09 22.49
N GLY A 33 -8.54 8.14 21.68
CA GLY A 33 -9.15 8.23 20.35
C GLY A 33 -10.68 8.45 20.43
N GLY A 34 -11.26 8.99 19.36
CA GLY A 34 -12.71 9.02 19.20
C GLY A 34 -13.29 7.62 18.95
N LYS A 35 -14.63 7.51 18.96
CA LYS A 35 -15.29 6.31 18.44
C LYS A 35 -14.83 6.12 16.98
N ARG A 36 -14.12 5.03 16.70
CA ARG A 36 -13.75 4.66 15.34
C ARG A 36 -15.02 4.34 14.56
N ILE A 37 -15.45 5.26 13.72
CA ILE A 37 -16.52 5.03 12.75
C ILE A 37 -15.83 4.47 11.52
N GLN A 38 -16.04 3.17 11.27
CA GLN A 38 -15.62 2.59 10.01
C GLN A 38 -16.48 3.22 8.92
N ARG A 39 -15.83 3.99 8.03
CA ARG A 39 -16.51 4.51 6.85
C ARG A 39 -16.93 3.33 5.98
N THR A 40 -18.08 3.45 5.32
CA THR A 40 -18.50 2.49 4.30
C THR A 40 -17.36 2.34 3.29
N TRP A 41 -17.04 1.10 2.94
CA TRP A 41 -16.04 0.82 1.91
C TRP A 41 -16.43 1.54 0.62
N SER A 42 -15.46 2.19 -0.02
CA SER A 42 -15.65 2.73 -1.37
C SER A 42 -15.83 1.57 -2.35
N GLU A 43 -16.58 1.80 -3.43
CA GLU A 43 -16.63 0.86 -4.55
C GLU A 43 -15.20 0.62 -5.07
N THR A 44 -14.81 -0.64 -5.18
CA THR A 44 -13.55 -1.02 -5.81
C THR A 44 -13.75 -0.95 -7.32
N GLU A 45 -13.20 0.07 -7.97
CA GLU A 45 -13.13 0.10 -9.43
C GLU A 45 -12.26 -1.08 -9.90
N THR A 46 -12.88 -2.04 -10.59
CA THR A 46 -12.16 -3.16 -11.21
C THR A 46 -11.93 -2.87 -12.69
N ALA A 47 -10.74 -3.24 -13.19
CA ALA A 47 -10.44 -3.16 -14.61
C ALA A 47 -11.39 -4.07 -15.41
N THR A 48 -11.86 -3.59 -16.55
CA THR A 48 -12.75 -4.31 -17.48
C THR A 48 -12.04 -4.74 -18.75
N LYS A 49 -10.89 -4.15 -19.05
CA LYS A 49 -10.07 -4.43 -20.23
C LYS A 49 -8.65 -4.84 -19.84
N ARG A 50 -8.01 -5.61 -20.73
CA ARG A 50 -6.59 -5.96 -20.63
C ARG A 50 -5.74 -4.69 -20.68
N ASN A 51 -4.70 -4.61 -19.83
CA ASN A 51 -3.77 -3.49 -19.79
C ASN A 51 -4.49 -2.16 -19.52
N GLU A 52 -5.59 -2.18 -18.79
CA GLU A 52 -6.31 -0.97 -18.39
C GLU A 52 -5.67 -0.32 -17.17
N VAL A 53 -5.43 -1.13 -16.13
CA VAL A 53 -4.82 -0.67 -14.88
C VAL A 53 -3.57 -1.50 -14.61
N LEU A 54 -2.43 -0.82 -14.59
CA LEU A 54 -1.14 -1.39 -14.22
C LEU A 54 -0.81 -1.00 -12.77
N HIS A 55 -0.77 -1.98 -11.89
CA HIS A 55 -0.32 -1.81 -10.52
C HIS A 55 1.20 -1.94 -10.45
N MET A 56 1.86 -1.05 -9.72
CA MET A 56 3.30 -1.12 -9.48
C MET A 56 3.59 -0.95 -8.00
N ASP A 57 4.48 -1.79 -7.47
CA ASP A 57 4.87 -1.76 -6.07
C ASP A 57 6.28 -2.36 -5.88
N TYR A 58 6.99 -1.91 -4.85
CA TYR A 58 8.31 -2.42 -4.49
C TYR A 58 8.21 -3.39 -3.32
N LEU A 59 8.76 -4.59 -3.50
CA LEU A 59 8.93 -5.57 -2.45
C LEU A 59 10.39 -5.61 -1.99
N THR A 60 10.61 -5.46 -0.68
CA THR A 60 11.93 -5.66 -0.09
C THR A 60 12.19 -7.15 0.12
N MET A 61 13.26 -7.67 -0.46
CA MET A 61 13.67 -9.08 -0.34
C MET A 61 14.71 -9.31 0.76
N GLY A 62 15.32 -8.24 1.27
CA GLY A 62 16.39 -8.30 2.28
C GLY A 62 17.77 -8.43 1.64
N GLU A 63 18.75 -8.88 2.43
CA GLU A 63 20.11 -9.11 1.94
C GLU A 63 20.13 -10.36 1.04
N ALA A 64 20.67 -10.22 -0.17
CA ALA A 64 20.84 -11.30 -1.12
C ALA A 64 22.32 -11.65 -1.30
N TYR A 65 22.61 -12.78 -1.95
CA TYR A 65 23.97 -13.12 -2.39
C TYR A 65 24.52 -12.16 -3.47
N GLY A 66 23.67 -11.27 -4.00
CA GLY A 66 24.03 -10.20 -4.94
C GLY A 66 23.62 -8.82 -4.44
N THR A 67 23.65 -7.83 -5.33
CA THR A 67 23.30 -6.44 -4.99
C THR A 67 21.80 -6.18 -4.96
N ALA A 68 20.98 -7.06 -5.55
CA ALA A 68 19.54 -6.87 -5.64
C ALA A 68 18.83 -7.12 -4.30
N LYS A 69 18.35 -6.04 -3.66
CA LYS A 69 17.64 -6.06 -2.37
C LYS A 69 16.13 -5.89 -2.51
N TYR A 70 15.69 -5.45 -3.68
CA TYR A 70 14.30 -5.11 -3.96
C TYR A 70 13.84 -5.83 -5.23
N VAL A 71 12.54 -6.01 -5.33
CA VAL A 71 11.86 -6.47 -6.54
C VAL A 71 10.75 -5.48 -6.84
N LEU A 72 10.79 -4.87 -8.02
CA LEU A 72 9.68 -4.10 -8.55
C LEU A 72 8.68 -5.07 -9.18
N LEU A 73 7.45 -5.06 -8.68
CA LEU A 73 6.33 -5.79 -9.23
C LEU A 73 5.55 -4.88 -10.17
N LEU A 74 5.25 -5.37 -11.37
CA LEU A 74 4.29 -4.78 -12.31
C LEU A 74 3.17 -5.80 -12.53
N LYS A 75 1.92 -5.44 -12.23
CA LYS A 75 0.77 -6.34 -12.32
C LYS A 75 -0.35 -5.72 -13.15
N ASP A 76 -0.83 -6.44 -14.16
CA ASP A 76 -2.09 -6.13 -14.82
C ASP A 76 -3.27 -6.49 -13.90
N GLU A 77 -4.24 -5.59 -13.77
CA GLU A 77 -5.35 -5.82 -12.84
C GLU A 77 -6.29 -6.94 -13.30
N LEU A 78 -6.67 -6.96 -14.58
CA LEU A 78 -7.66 -7.91 -15.10
C LEU A 78 -7.06 -9.31 -15.32
N MET A 79 -5.93 -9.40 -16.02
CA MET A 79 -5.32 -10.69 -16.36
C MET A 79 -4.50 -11.29 -15.23
N HIS A 80 -4.23 -10.51 -14.17
CA HIS A 80 -3.30 -10.86 -13.10
C HIS A 80 -1.90 -11.24 -13.60
N TYR A 81 -1.54 -10.84 -14.84
CA TYR A 81 -0.20 -11.06 -15.37
C TYR A 81 0.78 -10.18 -14.58
N CYS A 82 1.86 -10.79 -14.11
CA CYS A 82 2.82 -10.13 -13.24
C CYS A 82 4.23 -10.23 -13.83
N GLU A 83 4.97 -9.14 -13.73
CA GLU A 83 6.37 -9.06 -14.08
C GLU A 83 7.18 -8.60 -12.86
N LEU A 84 8.30 -9.28 -12.63
CA LEU A 84 9.17 -9.06 -11.49
C LEU A 84 10.53 -8.57 -11.97
N VAL A 85 10.95 -7.40 -11.52
CA VAL A 85 12.24 -6.80 -11.88
C VAL A 85 13.10 -6.68 -10.62
N ALA A 86 14.14 -7.49 -10.53
CA ALA A 86 15.10 -7.44 -9.42
C ALA A 86 15.97 -6.18 -9.52
N CYS A 87 16.16 -5.47 -8.40
CA CYS A 87 16.88 -4.21 -8.34
C CYS A 87 17.62 -4.03 -7.00
N ASP A 88 18.72 -3.28 -7.05
CA ASP A 88 19.57 -2.96 -5.91
C ASP A 88 19.05 -1.78 -5.07
N ALA A 89 18.38 -0.83 -5.73
CA ALA A 89 17.73 0.30 -5.11
C ALA A 89 16.35 0.59 -5.71
N THR A 90 15.46 1.12 -4.88
CA THR A 90 14.17 1.66 -5.28
C THR A 90 14.38 3.01 -5.96
N THR A 91 14.83 3.03 -7.22
CA THR A 91 15.04 4.29 -7.95
C THR A 91 14.01 4.47 -9.05
N SER A 92 13.69 5.73 -9.34
CA SER A 92 12.76 6.06 -10.42
C SER A 92 13.28 5.65 -11.79
N ASP A 93 14.60 5.56 -11.99
CA ASP A 93 15.20 5.10 -13.24
C ASP A 93 14.87 3.62 -13.49
N VAL A 94 14.95 2.77 -12.45
CA VAL A 94 14.53 1.37 -12.51
C VAL A 94 13.05 1.27 -12.87
N THR A 95 12.19 2.06 -12.20
CA THR A 95 10.75 2.09 -12.51
C THR A 95 10.50 2.50 -13.96
N MET A 96 11.19 3.53 -14.44
CA MET A 96 11.04 4.04 -15.81
C MET A 96 11.41 2.99 -16.85
N VAL A 97 12.55 2.30 -16.68
CA VAL A 97 12.99 1.22 -17.57
C VAL A 97 11.98 0.08 -17.57
N ALA A 98 11.52 -0.35 -16.40
CA ALA A 98 10.53 -1.43 -16.28
C ALA A 98 9.20 -1.09 -16.96
N VAL A 99 8.71 0.15 -16.81
CA VAL A 99 7.49 0.61 -17.49
C VAL A 99 7.68 0.64 -19.01
N LEU A 100 8.83 1.13 -19.49
CA LEU A 100 9.13 1.13 -20.93
C LEU A 100 9.20 -0.30 -21.49
N ASP A 101 9.78 -1.23 -20.76
CA ASP A 101 9.84 -2.64 -21.16
C ASP A 101 8.46 -3.30 -21.17
N TRP A 102 7.61 -2.99 -20.18
CA TRP A 102 6.20 -3.42 -20.19
C TRP A 102 5.49 -2.90 -21.44
N HIS A 103 5.68 -1.63 -21.76
CA HIS A 103 5.07 -0.99 -22.93
C HIS A 103 5.49 -1.65 -24.24
N LYS A 104 6.76 -2.06 -24.37
CA LYS A 104 7.25 -2.77 -25.57
C LYS A 104 6.50 -4.09 -25.80
N ARG A 105 6.05 -4.76 -24.73
CA ARG A 105 5.39 -6.08 -24.81
C ARG A 105 3.86 -5.99 -24.90
N PHE A 106 3.25 -5.11 -24.11
CA PHE A 106 1.79 -5.08 -23.91
C PHE A 106 1.12 -3.80 -24.43
N GLY A 107 1.91 -2.82 -24.83
CA GLY A 107 1.43 -1.49 -25.19
C GLY A 107 1.19 -0.60 -23.97
N LEU A 108 0.58 0.57 -24.23
CA LEU A 108 0.35 1.60 -23.23
C LEU A 108 -0.81 1.23 -22.30
N PRO A 109 -0.60 1.17 -20.97
CA PRO A 109 -1.68 1.06 -20.01
C PRO A 109 -2.48 2.36 -19.97
N ALA A 110 -3.80 2.26 -19.74
CA ALA A 110 -4.63 3.46 -19.60
C ALA A 110 -4.38 4.20 -18.28
N LYS A 111 -4.17 3.45 -17.19
CA LYS A 111 -3.98 3.96 -15.84
C LYS A 111 -2.83 3.24 -15.14
N TRP A 112 -2.01 3.98 -14.42
CA TRP A 112 -0.99 3.45 -13.52
C TRP A 112 -1.47 3.64 -12.09
N SER A 113 -1.43 2.57 -11.31
CA SER A 113 -1.77 2.59 -9.89
C SER A 113 -0.49 2.33 -9.10
N THR A 114 0.00 3.34 -8.41
CA THR A 114 1.20 3.24 -7.55
C THR A 114 0.86 3.60 -6.12
N ASP A 115 1.65 3.12 -5.18
CA ASP A 115 1.63 3.68 -3.84
C ASP A 115 2.19 5.12 -3.85
N ASN A 116 2.08 5.80 -2.70
CA ASN A 116 2.51 7.19 -2.54
C ASN A 116 3.99 7.29 -2.15
N ASP A 117 4.82 6.30 -2.51
CA ASP A 117 6.24 6.32 -2.20
C ASP A 117 6.99 7.33 -3.08
N SER A 118 8.06 7.89 -2.52
CA SER A 118 8.86 8.98 -3.08
C SER A 118 9.42 8.67 -4.48
N HIS A 119 9.68 7.40 -4.76
CA HIS A 119 10.24 6.93 -6.02
C HIS A 119 9.23 6.97 -7.19
N PHE A 120 7.93 6.94 -6.89
CA PHE A 120 6.87 7.10 -7.87
C PHE A 120 6.42 8.58 -8.04
N HIS A 121 6.87 9.47 -7.14
CA HIS A 121 6.63 10.91 -7.19
C HIS A 121 7.75 11.70 -7.90
N SER A 122 8.77 11.03 -8.44
CA SER A 122 9.86 11.76 -9.09
C SER A 122 9.39 12.49 -10.34
N ALA A 123 10.02 13.65 -10.61
CA ALA A 123 9.76 14.42 -11.82
C ALA A 123 9.94 13.58 -13.10
N VAL A 124 10.83 12.59 -13.06
CA VAL A 124 11.08 11.65 -14.16
C VAL A 124 9.84 10.81 -14.47
N ILE A 125 9.21 10.22 -13.45
CA ILE A 125 7.98 9.41 -13.63
C ILE A 125 6.81 10.28 -14.08
N THR A 126 6.69 11.51 -13.55
CA THR A 126 5.67 12.45 -14.01
C THR A 126 5.84 12.83 -15.48
N VAL A 127 7.07 13.12 -15.92
CA VAL A 127 7.37 13.39 -17.33
C VAL A 127 7.09 12.17 -18.19
N LEU A 128 7.45 10.97 -17.73
CA LEU A 128 7.19 9.72 -18.43
C LEU A 128 5.68 9.49 -18.61
N ALA A 129 4.89 9.58 -17.55
CA ALA A 129 3.44 9.44 -17.58
C ALA A 129 2.81 10.44 -18.56
N THR A 130 3.26 11.69 -18.52
CA THR A 130 2.80 12.75 -19.44
C THR A 130 3.13 12.42 -20.90
N ARG A 131 4.35 11.97 -21.18
CA ARG A 131 4.79 11.61 -22.54
C ARG A 131 4.06 10.40 -23.10
N LEU A 132 3.75 9.43 -22.24
CA LEU A 132 3.09 8.18 -22.59
C LEU A 132 1.56 8.28 -22.51
N ARG A 133 1.03 9.45 -22.15
CA ARG A 133 -0.40 9.71 -21.93
C ARG A 133 -1.02 8.73 -20.92
N GLY A 134 -0.22 8.22 -19.99
CA GLY A 134 -0.67 7.36 -18.91
C GLY A 134 -1.27 8.19 -17.77
N LEU A 135 -2.46 7.82 -17.30
CA LEU A 135 -3.04 8.43 -16.11
C LEU A 135 -2.41 7.80 -14.86
N GLN A 136 -1.46 8.50 -14.23
CA GLN A 136 -0.92 8.04 -12.95
C GLN A 136 -1.91 8.39 -11.82
N SER A 137 -2.30 7.38 -11.06
CA SER A 137 -3.15 7.48 -9.88
C SER A 137 -2.40 6.93 -8.67
N PHE A 138 -2.49 7.65 -7.56
CA PHE A 138 -1.85 7.27 -6.31
C PHE A 138 -2.87 6.66 -5.37
N VAL A 139 -2.53 5.51 -4.79
CA VAL A 139 -3.31 4.93 -3.71
C VAL A 139 -3.20 5.85 -2.48
N PRO A 140 -4.33 6.24 -1.85
CA PRO A 140 -4.30 7.06 -0.65
C PRO A 140 -3.43 6.43 0.46
N VAL A 141 -2.72 7.27 1.21
CA VAL A 141 -1.89 6.80 2.31
C VAL A 141 -2.78 6.13 3.37
N TYR A 142 -2.32 5.00 3.92
CA TYR A 142 -3.05 4.18 4.90
C TYR A 142 -4.31 3.48 4.40
N THR A 143 -4.43 3.20 3.09
CA THR A 143 -5.52 2.38 2.53
C THR A 143 -5.04 1.05 1.93
N PRO A 144 -4.46 0.13 2.75
CA PRO A 144 -3.87 -1.13 2.25
C PRO A 144 -4.89 -2.02 1.52
N TRP A 145 -6.18 -1.89 1.80
CA TRP A 145 -7.23 -2.65 1.13
C TRP A 145 -7.35 -2.37 -0.36
N ILE A 146 -6.99 -1.16 -0.82
CA ILE A 146 -7.02 -0.81 -2.25
C ILE A 146 -5.92 -1.54 -3.02
N ASN A 147 -4.76 -1.73 -2.38
CA ASN A 147 -3.64 -2.49 -2.96
C ASN A 147 -3.61 -3.96 -2.49
N GLY A 148 -4.73 -4.47 -1.97
CA GLY A 148 -4.78 -5.80 -1.35
C GLY A 148 -4.47 -6.95 -2.32
N THR A 149 -4.66 -6.76 -3.63
CA THR A 149 -4.26 -7.74 -4.65
C THR A 149 -2.74 -7.85 -4.76
N VAL A 150 -2.05 -6.72 -4.73
CA VAL A 150 -0.58 -6.63 -4.73
C VAL A 150 0.00 -7.14 -3.43
N GLU A 151 -0.58 -6.79 -2.27
CA GLU A 151 -0.11 -7.27 -0.97
C GLU A 151 -0.21 -8.80 -0.84
N ARG A 152 -1.29 -9.41 -1.35
CA ARG A 152 -1.39 -10.87 -1.45
C ARG A 152 -0.32 -11.43 -2.36
N PHE A 153 -0.08 -10.81 -3.51
CA PHE A 153 0.94 -11.26 -4.44
C PHE A 153 2.35 -11.20 -3.85
N HIS A 154 2.68 -10.17 -3.07
CA HIS A 154 3.94 -10.10 -2.32
C HIS A 154 4.13 -11.30 -1.39
N ARG A 155 3.07 -11.72 -0.70
CA ARG A 155 3.10 -12.90 0.17
C ARG A 155 3.38 -14.18 -0.63
N ASP A 156 2.75 -14.33 -1.79
CA ASP A 156 2.94 -15.48 -2.67
C ASP A 156 4.36 -15.54 -3.21
N ILE A 157 4.93 -14.40 -3.65
CA ILE A 157 6.33 -14.30 -4.08
C ILE A 157 7.26 -14.77 -2.97
N LEU A 158 7.12 -14.22 -1.75
CA LEU A 158 7.98 -14.59 -0.63
C LEU A 158 7.86 -16.07 -0.28
N GLN A 159 6.66 -16.64 -0.36
CA GLN A 159 6.44 -18.08 -0.11
C GLN A 159 7.12 -18.95 -1.16
N VAL A 160 6.97 -18.62 -2.45
CA VAL A 160 7.59 -19.38 -3.55
C VAL A 160 9.11 -19.28 -3.47
N VAL A 161 9.66 -18.07 -3.28
CA VAL A 161 11.11 -17.86 -3.17
C VAL A 161 11.69 -18.62 -1.98
N ARG A 162 11.05 -18.59 -0.81
CA ARG A 162 11.48 -19.39 0.35
C ARG A 162 11.48 -20.89 0.06
N THR A 163 10.45 -21.38 -0.62
CA THR A 163 10.36 -22.80 -1.00
C THR A 163 11.50 -23.17 -1.95
N LEU A 164 11.81 -22.33 -2.94
CA LEU A 164 12.93 -22.53 -3.86
C LEU A 164 14.28 -22.50 -3.14
N LEU A 165 14.48 -21.59 -2.19
CA LEU A 165 15.71 -21.53 -1.40
C LEU A 165 15.93 -22.81 -0.57
N LEU A 166 14.86 -23.35 0.04
CA LEU A 166 14.91 -24.61 0.77
C LEU A 166 15.26 -25.79 -0.15
N GLU A 167 14.62 -25.88 -1.31
CA GLU A 167 14.86 -26.94 -2.29
C GLU A 167 16.30 -26.91 -2.82
N LEU A 168 16.80 -25.72 -3.11
CA LEU A 168 18.18 -25.49 -3.57
C LEU A 168 19.22 -25.56 -2.44
N ARG A 169 18.79 -25.79 -1.19
CA ARG A 169 19.65 -25.82 0.01
C ARG A 169 20.48 -24.55 0.19
N LEU A 170 19.93 -23.41 -0.21
CA LEU A 170 20.50 -22.09 -0.02
C LEU A 170 20.08 -21.54 1.35
N ASP A 171 20.86 -20.62 1.90
CA ASP A 171 20.55 -20.08 3.22
C ASP A 171 19.21 -19.33 3.19
N THR A 172 18.33 -19.69 4.12
CA THR A 172 17.00 -19.09 4.29
C THR A 172 16.97 -18.14 5.48
N ARG A 173 18.07 -18.04 6.23
CA ARG A 173 18.16 -17.20 7.41
C ARG A 173 18.53 -15.78 7.02
N ARG A 174 17.56 -14.89 7.13
CA ARG A 174 17.63 -13.70 8.00
C ARG A 174 16.22 -13.30 8.44
#